data_AF-H5TKG7-F1
#
_entry.id   AF-H5TKG7-F1
#
_cell.length_a   1.000
_cell.length_b   1.000
_cell.length_c   1.000
_cell.angle_alpha   90.00
_cell.angle_beta   90.00
_cell.angle_gamma   90.00
#
_symmetry.space_group_name_H-M   'P 1'
#
loop_
_entity.id
_entity.type
_entity.pdbx_description
1 polymer ?
#
loop_
_entity_poly.entity_id
_entity_poly.type
_entity_poly.pdbx_seq_one_letter_code
_entity_poly.pdbx_strand_id
1 'polypeptide(L)'
;MNREMALEAELRMGARGGNTRTYRLSNIATALWVSTIQLVAVEEIASSSWPEYSRIKQYVSDLGTAASPNHLMVNTSIALAALCLIAGTLIWVQLGVLDAVMAGGLCVSGMGMLILSWFHLDSSPLIHGLAANMAFAFGPVTTLYIAFYALRDQVPTVLNAIAIGLSIAASCGWVVHATNIEPVRGLTQRVMESFYLLALIAIALILRRSKHSRDSTQN
;
A
#
# COMPACT_ATOMS: atom_id res chain seq x y z
N MET A 1 19.43 29.54 -40.72
CA MET A 1 19.29 28.64 -39.55
C MET A 1 17.94 27.95 -39.68
N ASN A 2 17.94 26.67 -40.05
CA ASN A 2 16.78 25.97 -40.59
C ASN A 2 15.70 25.73 -39.53
N ARG A 3 14.44 26.00 -39.91
CA ARG A 3 13.23 25.76 -39.13
C ARG A 3 13.14 24.30 -38.64
N GLU A 4 13.68 23.36 -39.40
CA GLU A 4 13.82 21.95 -39.02
C GLU A 4 14.74 21.74 -37.81
N MET A 5 15.89 22.42 -37.72
CA MET A 5 16.78 22.29 -36.57
C MET A 5 16.15 22.87 -35.29
N ALA A 6 15.35 23.93 -35.42
CA ALA A 6 14.60 24.49 -34.29
C ALA A 6 13.48 23.55 -33.84
N LEU A 7 12.77 22.91 -34.77
CA LEU A 7 11.72 21.92 -34.49
C LEU A 7 12.32 20.66 -33.86
N GLU A 8 13.44 20.16 -34.36
CA GLU A 8 14.17 19.03 -33.76
C GLU A 8 14.69 19.36 -32.36
N ALA A 9 15.17 20.59 -32.13
CA ALA A 9 15.60 21.03 -30.82
C ALA A 9 14.42 21.13 -29.83
N GLU A 10 13.28 21.67 -30.24
CA GLU A 10 12.05 21.70 -29.41
C GLU A 10 11.51 20.30 -29.13
N LEU A 11 11.49 19.41 -30.11
CA LEU A 11 11.08 18.01 -29.93
C LEU A 11 12.01 17.26 -28.98
N ARG A 12 13.33 17.45 -29.10
CA ARG A 12 14.32 16.86 -28.18
C ARG A 12 14.25 17.45 -26.77
N MET A 13 14.00 18.74 -26.64
CA MET A 13 13.82 19.43 -25.36
C MET A 13 12.51 19.00 -24.68
N GLY A 14 11.42 18.88 -25.42
CA GLY A 14 10.13 18.36 -24.95
C GLY A 14 10.20 16.89 -24.54
N ALA A 15 10.88 16.05 -25.32
CA ALA A 15 11.12 14.64 -24.99
C ALA A 15 11.96 14.47 -23.71
N ARG A 16 13.04 15.25 -23.55
CA ARG A 16 13.87 15.25 -22.33
C ARG A 16 13.09 15.76 -21.10
N GLY A 17 12.27 16.80 -21.26
CA GLY A 17 11.40 17.32 -20.20
C GLY A 17 10.32 16.33 -19.76
N GLY A 18 9.69 15.63 -20.70
CA GLY A 18 8.69 14.59 -20.43
C GLY A 18 9.25 13.40 -19.65
N ASN A 19 10.47 12.96 -19.96
CA ASN A 19 11.10 11.82 -19.31
C ASN A 19 11.47 12.11 -17.84
N THR A 20 11.95 13.32 -17.55
CA THR A 20 12.28 13.74 -16.17
C THR A 20 11.06 13.88 -15.26
N ARG A 21 9.92 14.35 -15.78
CA ARG A 21 8.66 14.45 -15.03
C ARG A 21 8.13 13.06 -14.66
N THR A 22 8.07 12.15 -15.62
CA THR A 22 7.61 10.76 -15.44
C THR A 22 8.48 10.03 -14.42
N TYR A 23 9.81 10.22 -14.48
CA TYR A 23 10.74 9.67 -13.50
C TYR A 23 10.48 10.20 -12.08
N ARG A 24 10.31 11.53 -11.93
CA ARG A 24 10.01 12.13 -10.61
C ARG A 24 8.68 11.62 -10.04
N LEU A 25 7.64 11.53 -10.86
CA LEU A 25 6.33 11.05 -10.43
C LEU A 25 6.38 9.58 -10.01
N SER A 26 7.09 8.72 -10.75
CA SER A 26 7.23 7.31 -10.35
C SER A 26 8.01 7.17 -9.03
N ASN A 27 9.05 7.99 -8.81
CA ASN A 27 9.76 8.04 -7.52
C ASN A 27 8.85 8.50 -6.37
N ILE A 28 8.02 9.52 -6.59
CA ILE A 28 7.07 10.00 -5.58
C ILE A 28 6.03 8.92 -5.27
N ALA A 29 5.44 8.28 -6.29
CA ALA A 29 4.47 7.22 -6.10
C ALA A 29 5.06 6.03 -5.31
N THR A 30 6.30 5.62 -5.66
CA THR A 30 7.03 4.62 -4.90
C THR A 30 7.27 5.07 -3.46
N ALA A 31 7.75 6.30 -3.25
CA ALA A 31 8.04 6.82 -1.91
C ALA A 31 6.78 6.86 -1.04
N LEU A 32 5.63 7.23 -1.60
CA LEU A 32 4.35 7.22 -0.90
C LEU A 32 3.96 5.80 -0.48
N TRP A 33 3.98 4.82 -1.37
CA TRP A 33 3.70 3.43 -1.00
C TRP A 33 4.71 2.88 0.00
N VAL A 34 6.01 3.20 -0.13
CA VAL A 34 7.05 2.83 0.85
C VAL A 34 6.79 3.44 2.21
N SER A 35 6.32 4.69 2.25
CA SER A 35 6.07 5.40 3.51
C SER A 35 4.98 4.75 4.35
N THR A 36 4.10 3.91 3.78
CA THR A 36 3.09 3.16 4.55
C THR A 36 3.70 2.26 5.64
N ILE A 37 4.98 1.86 5.51
CA ILE A 37 5.70 1.08 6.53
C ILE A 37 5.76 1.76 7.90
N GLN A 38 5.60 3.09 7.95
CA GLN A 38 5.54 3.83 9.20
C GLN A 38 4.43 3.32 10.13
N LEU A 39 3.33 2.76 9.58
CA LEU A 39 2.26 2.16 10.37
C LEU A 39 2.76 0.97 11.21
N VAL A 40 3.53 0.06 10.60
CA VAL A 40 4.13 -1.08 11.31
C VAL A 40 5.06 -0.61 12.43
N ALA A 41 5.85 0.44 12.18
CA ALA A 41 6.74 1.00 13.20
C ALA A 41 5.95 1.62 14.38
N VAL A 42 4.89 2.36 14.08
CA VAL A 42 4.01 2.98 15.10
C VAL A 42 3.27 1.92 15.92
N GLU A 43 2.75 0.87 15.29
CA GLU A 43 2.15 -0.27 15.99
C GLU A 43 3.13 -0.94 16.96
N GLU A 44 4.38 -1.11 16.54
CA GLU A 44 5.40 -1.73 17.35
C GLU A 44 5.72 -0.88 18.59
N ILE A 45 5.82 0.44 18.42
CA ILE A 45 6.01 1.39 19.53
C ILE A 45 4.79 1.36 20.46
N ALA A 46 3.57 1.46 19.90
CA ALA A 46 2.33 1.50 20.67
C ALA A 46 2.13 0.22 21.49
N SER A 47 2.32 -0.95 20.86
CA SER A 47 2.20 -2.24 21.54
C SER A 47 3.27 -2.48 22.60
N SER A 48 4.51 -2.02 22.37
CA SER A 48 5.59 -2.12 23.36
C SER A 48 5.36 -1.21 24.58
N SER A 49 4.58 -0.15 24.40
CA SER A 49 4.28 0.83 25.45
C SER A 49 3.04 0.47 26.27
N TRP A 50 2.35 -0.63 25.95
CA TRP A 50 1.12 -1.06 26.62
C TRP A 50 1.34 -2.45 27.28
N PRO A 51 1.70 -2.52 28.57
CA PRO A 51 2.10 -3.78 29.22
C PRO A 51 1.05 -4.89 29.20
N GLU A 52 -0.23 -4.52 29.27
CA GLU A 52 -1.35 -5.46 29.28
C GLU A 52 -1.69 -5.97 27.87
N TYR A 53 -1.10 -5.38 26.83
CA TYR A 53 -1.40 -5.71 25.45
C TYR A 53 -0.71 -7.00 24.98
N SER A 54 -1.50 -7.99 24.60
CA SER A 54 -1.03 -9.24 23.99
C SER A 54 -1.06 -9.16 22.48
N ARG A 55 0.11 -9.11 21.84
CA ARG A 55 0.23 -9.11 20.36
C ARG A 55 -0.37 -10.32 19.66
N ILE A 56 -0.51 -11.44 20.38
CA ILE A 56 -1.08 -12.67 19.85
C ILE A 56 -2.61 -12.66 19.96
N LYS A 57 -3.14 -12.19 21.10
CA LYS A 57 -4.56 -12.32 21.45
C LYS A 57 -5.37 -11.06 21.17
N GLN A 58 -4.78 -9.88 21.18
CA GLN A 58 -5.47 -8.61 20.96
C GLN A 58 -5.24 -8.11 19.56
N TYR A 59 -6.28 -7.53 18.99
CA TYR A 59 -6.27 -6.97 17.65
C TYR A 59 -5.26 -5.83 17.55
N VAL A 60 -4.77 -5.56 16.34
CA VAL A 60 -4.02 -4.32 16.08
C VAL A 60 -4.93 -3.12 16.29
N SER A 61 -6.21 -3.23 15.94
CA SER A 61 -7.19 -2.15 16.14
C SER A 61 -7.45 -1.81 17.60
N ASP A 62 -7.16 -2.71 18.55
CA ASP A 62 -7.20 -2.37 19.99
C ASP A 62 -6.21 -1.23 20.31
N LEU A 63 -5.08 -1.14 19.58
CA LEU A 63 -4.09 -0.08 19.76
C LEU A 63 -4.62 1.31 19.38
N GLY A 64 -5.72 1.39 18.61
CA GLY A 64 -6.39 2.64 18.23
C GLY A 64 -7.53 3.05 19.16
N THR A 65 -7.86 2.24 20.17
CA THR A 65 -8.93 2.51 21.15
C THR A 65 -8.45 3.42 22.28
N ALA A 66 -9.36 4.06 23.01
CA ALA A 66 -9.01 4.96 24.11
C ALA A 66 -8.24 4.27 25.27
N ALA A 67 -8.29 2.94 25.34
CA ALA A 67 -7.54 2.16 26.32
C ALA A 67 -6.03 2.12 26.03
N SER A 68 -5.62 2.30 24.77
CA SER A 68 -4.22 2.31 24.37
C SER A 68 -3.56 3.64 24.71
N PRO A 69 -2.39 3.67 25.40
CA PRO A 69 -1.69 4.90 25.74
C PRO A 69 -1.33 5.77 24.52
N ASN A 70 -1.09 5.14 23.37
CA ASN A 70 -0.61 5.79 22.15
C ASN A 70 -1.67 5.78 21.02
N HIS A 71 -2.96 5.69 21.35
CA HIS A 71 -4.03 5.56 20.35
C HIS A 71 -4.05 6.68 19.31
N LEU A 72 -3.83 7.94 19.70
CA LEU A 72 -3.78 9.05 18.74
C LEU A 72 -2.64 8.91 17.72
N MET A 73 -1.49 8.41 18.16
CA MET A 73 -0.34 8.17 17.28
C MET A 73 -0.66 7.07 16.27
N VAL A 74 -1.27 5.98 16.71
CA VAL A 74 -1.71 4.87 15.86
C VAL A 74 -2.74 5.34 14.84
N ASN A 75 -3.81 6.03 15.27
CA ASN A 75 -4.87 6.47 14.38
C ASN A 75 -4.36 7.51 13.37
N THR A 76 -3.49 8.44 13.79
CA THR A 76 -2.84 9.39 12.87
C THR A 76 -1.96 8.68 11.84
N SER A 77 -1.25 7.65 12.28
CA SER A 77 -0.41 6.82 11.41
C SER A 77 -1.26 6.04 10.39
N ILE A 78 -2.40 5.48 10.79
CA ILE A 78 -3.36 4.83 9.88
C ILE A 78 -3.85 5.83 8.83
N ALA A 79 -4.24 7.04 9.25
CA ALA A 79 -4.68 8.10 8.33
C ALA A 79 -3.58 8.49 7.32
N LEU A 80 -2.34 8.65 7.79
CA LEU A 80 -1.21 8.97 6.92
C LEU A 80 -0.93 7.84 5.92
N ALA A 81 -0.94 6.58 6.36
CA ALA A 81 -0.77 5.43 5.48
C ALA A 81 -1.88 5.35 4.42
N ALA A 82 -3.13 5.63 4.79
CA ALA A 82 -4.26 5.71 3.87
C ALA A 82 -4.05 6.78 2.79
N LEU A 83 -3.66 7.99 3.18
CA LEU A 83 -3.38 9.08 2.25
C LEU A 83 -2.21 8.75 1.31
N CYS A 84 -1.14 8.15 1.84
CA CYS A 84 -0.01 7.68 1.05
C CYS A 84 -0.42 6.62 0.02
N LEU A 85 -1.24 5.64 0.43
CA LEU A 85 -1.74 4.59 -0.45
C LEU A 85 -2.59 5.18 -1.58
N ILE A 86 -3.58 6.02 -1.26
CA ILE A 86 -4.48 6.64 -2.24
C ILE A 86 -3.67 7.54 -3.20
N ALA A 87 -2.89 8.47 -2.67
CA ALA A 87 -2.12 9.40 -3.50
C ALA A 87 -1.11 8.69 -4.40
N GLY A 88 -0.38 7.70 -3.87
CA GLY A 88 0.55 6.90 -4.67
C GLY A 88 -0.17 6.12 -5.78
N THR A 89 -1.34 5.56 -5.48
CA THR A 89 -2.17 4.84 -6.47
C THR A 89 -2.61 5.76 -7.60
N LEU A 90 -3.13 6.95 -7.29
CA LEU A 90 -3.57 7.92 -8.29
C LEU A 90 -2.43 8.38 -9.20
N ILE A 91 -1.23 8.56 -8.65
CA ILE A 91 -0.04 8.88 -9.45
C ILE A 91 0.32 7.71 -10.37
N TRP A 92 0.26 6.46 -9.90
CA TRP A 92 0.51 5.30 -10.76
C TRP A 92 -0.51 5.15 -11.90
N VAL A 93 -1.78 5.49 -11.65
CA VAL A 93 -2.81 5.58 -12.70
C VAL A 93 -2.46 6.66 -13.72
N GLN A 94 -2.08 7.85 -13.25
CA GLN A 94 -1.66 8.96 -14.12
C GLN A 94 -0.47 8.58 -15.02
N LEU A 95 0.42 7.71 -14.54
CA LEU A 95 1.57 7.20 -15.28
C LEU A 95 1.23 6.02 -16.21
N GLY A 96 -0.03 5.57 -16.26
CA GLY A 96 -0.48 4.43 -17.05
C GLY A 96 0.08 3.10 -16.57
N VAL A 97 0.42 3.00 -15.28
CA VAL A 97 1.03 1.80 -14.69
C VAL A 97 -0.02 0.88 -14.06
N LEU A 98 -1.06 1.46 -13.45
CA LEU A 98 -2.21 0.73 -12.91
C LEU A 98 -3.45 1.01 -13.75
N ASP A 99 -4.26 -0.02 -13.95
CA ASP A 99 -5.59 0.11 -14.54
C ASP A 99 -6.65 0.51 -13.49
N ALA A 100 -7.88 0.72 -13.95
CA ALA A 100 -8.99 1.15 -13.10
C ALA A 100 -9.40 0.12 -12.04
N VAL A 101 -9.22 -1.18 -12.30
CA VAL A 101 -9.56 -2.24 -11.34
C VAL A 101 -8.53 -2.27 -10.22
N MET A 102 -7.25 -2.24 -10.57
CA MET A 102 -6.14 -2.17 -9.61
C MET A 102 -6.25 -0.91 -8.76
N ALA A 103 -6.51 0.24 -9.39
CA ALA A 103 -6.66 1.51 -8.68
C ALA A 103 -7.90 1.52 -7.79
N GLY A 104 -9.04 1.02 -8.29
CA GLY A 104 -10.28 0.94 -7.53
C GLY A 104 -10.10 0.12 -6.25
N GLY A 105 -9.49 -1.06 -6.34
CA GLY A 105 -9.24 -1.91 -5.18
C GLY A 105 -8.34 -1.26 -4.13
N LEU A 106 -7.23 -0.65 -4.55
CA LEU A 106 -6.31 0.04 -3.62
C LEU A 106 -6.93 1.32 -3.03
N CYS A 107 -7.73 2.07 -3.78
CA CYS A 107 -8.44 3.24 -3.27
C CYS A 107 -9.56 2.88 -2.29
N VAL A 108 -10.30 1.78 -2.52
CA VAL A 108 -11.26 1.24 -1.53
C VAL A 108 -10.53 0.82 -0.26
N SER A 109 -9.37 0.16 -0.40
CA SER A 109 -8.53 -0.20 0.74
C SER A 109 -8.08 1.03 1.53
N GLY A 110 -7.53 2.03 0.85
CA GLY A 110 -7.11 3.29 1.48
C GLY A 110 -8.27 4.04 2.13
N MET A 111 -9.46 4.05 1.52
CA MET A 111 -10.65 4.67 2.13
C MET A 111 -11.07 3.91 3.39
N GLY A 112 -11.02 2.57 3.38
CA GLY A 112 -11.25 1.76 4.58
C GLY A 112 -10.28 2.13 5.71
N MET A 113 -8.99 2.24 5.41
CA MET A 113 -7.99 2.69 6.38
C MET A 113 -8.30 4.09 6.90
N LEU A 114 -8.67 5.03 6.03
CA LEU A 114 -9.02 6.39 6.44
C LEU A 114 -10.24 6.40 7.38
N ILE A 115 -11.26 5.59 7.12
CA ILE A 115 -12.40 5.45 8.03
C ILE A 115 -11.96 4.85 9.37
N LEU A 116 -11.11 3.81 9.38
CA LEU A 116 -10.59 3.19 10.60
C LEU A 116 -9.86 4.19 11.52
N SER A 117 -9.17 5.18 10.96
CA SER A 117 -8.49 6.22 11.75
C SER A 117 -9.41 7.18 12.52
N TRP A 118 -10.72 7.18 12.23
CA TRP A 118 -11.72 7.98 12.96
C TRP A 118 -12.75 7.12 13.71
N PHE A 119 -13.03 5.92 13.21
CA PHE A 119 -14.02 5.01 13.77
C PHE A 119 -13.34 3.81 14.43
N HIS A 120 -13.03 3.99 15.70
CA HIS A 120 -12.33 3.01 16.52
C HIS A 120 -13.24 1.85 16.95
N LEU A 121 -12.61 0.76 17.36
CA LEU A 121 -13.30 -0.48 17.71
C LEU A 121 -14.24 -0.30 18.93
N ASP A 122 -13.88 0.55 19.88
CA ASP A 122 -14.61 0.85 21.10
C ASP A 122 -15.73 1.89 20.93
N SER A 123 -15.68 2.72 19.87
CA SER A 123 -16.67 3.79 19.64
C SER A 123 -17.74 3.41 18.62
N SER A 124 -17.40 2.62 17.60
CA SER A 124 -18.33 2.28 16.50
C SER A 124 -18.00 0.92 15.86
N PRO A 125 -18.25 -0.21 16.57
CA PRO A 125 -17.84 -1.55 16.12
C PRO A 125 -18.33 -1.92 14.72
N LEU A 126 -19.56 -1.53 14.37
CA LEU A 126 -20.13 -1.83 13.05
C LEU A 126 -19.40 -1.09 11.92
N ILE A 127 -19.20 0.23 12.07
CA ILE A 127 -18.50 1.04 11.07
C ILE A 127 -17.04 0.59 10.98
N HIS A 128 -16.41 0.31 12.12
CA HIS A 128 -15.07 -0.24 12.19
C HIS A 128 -14.95 -1.56 11.42
N GLY A 129 -15.87 -2.50 11.64
CA GLY A 129 -15.89 -3.78 10.93
C GLY A 129 -16.08 -3.64 9.42
N LEU A 130 -16.93 -2.71 8.97
CA LEU A 130 -17.09 -2.41 7.55
C LEU A 130 -15.82 -1.79 6.95
N ALA A 131 -15.23 -0.82 7.63
CA ALA A 131 -13.99 -0.17 7.22
C ALA A 131 -12.80 -1.13 7.18
N ALA A 132 -12.71 -2.05 8.15
CA ALA A 132 -11.71 -3.12 8.17
C ALA A 132 -11.86 -4.06 6.97
N ASN A 133 -13.07 -4.43 6.59
CA ASN A 133 -13.29 -5.22 5.38
C ASN A 133 -12.94 -4.44 4.10
N MET A 134 -13.27 -3.15 4.03
CA MET A 134 -12.82 -2.31 2.91
C MET A 134 -11.29 -2.28 2.82
N ALA A 135 -10.59 -2.04 3.94
CA ALA A 135 -9.13 -1.98 3.99
C ALA A 135 -8.49 -3.31 3.61
N PHE A 136 -8.90 -4.38 4.28
CA PHE A 136 -8.14 -5.62 4.32
C PHE A 136 -8.71 -6.77 3.49
N ALA A 137 -9.93 -6.66 2.96
CA ALA A 137 -10.36 -7.56 1.88
C ALA A 137 -9.80 -7.07 0.55
N PHE A 138 -9.91 -5.76 0.25
CA PHE A 138 -9.51 -5.22 -1.04
C PHE A 138 -8.00 -5.06 -1.17
N GLY A 139 -7.30 -4.57 -0.15
CA GLY A 139 -5.85 -4.31 -0.21
C GLY A 139 -5.04 -5.56 -0.58
N PRO A 140 -5.02 -6.61 0.27
CA PRO A 140 -4.32 -7.86 0.02
C PRO A 140 -4.68 -8.51 -1.32
N VAL A 141 -5.98 -8.63 -1.64
CA VAL A 141 -6.45 -9.25 -2.88
C VAL A 141 -6.02 -8.44 -4.10
N THR A 142 -6.04 -7.11 -4.02
CA THR A 142 -5.59 -6.25 -5.13
C THR A 142 -4.07 -6.34 -5.30
N THR A 143 -3.29 -6.37 -4.21
CA THR A 143 -1.83 -6.60 -4.32
C THR A 143 -1.51 -7.98 -4.92
N LEU A 144 -2.29 -9.00 -4.58
CA LEU A 144 -2.19 -10.33 -5.18
C LEU A 144 -2.50 -10.29 -6.68
N TYR A 145 -3.58 -9.60 -7.07
CA TYR A 145 -3.95 -9.41 -8.47
C TYR A 145 -2.83 -8.69 -9.25
N ILE A 146 -2.29 -7.60 -8.72
CA ILE A 146 -1.16 -6.89 -9.34
C ILE A 146 0.06 -7.82 -9.46
N ALA A 147 0.41 -8.53 -8.39
CA ALA A 147 1.59 -9.39 -8.36
C ALA A 147 1.53 -10.54 -9.37
N PHE A 148 0.35 -11.16 -9.55
CA PHE A 148 0.16 -12.27 -10.48
C PHE A 148 -0.08 -11.85 -11.93
N TYR A 149 -0.86 -10.79 -12.16
CA TYR A 149 -1.34 -10.45 -13.49
C TYR A 149 -0.57 -9.29 -14.13
N ALA A 150 -0.26 -8.24 -13.37
CA ALA A 150 0.42 -7.05 -13.92
C ALA A 150 1.93 -7.28 -14.12
N LEU A 151 2.51 -8.23 -13.38
CA LEU A 151 3.95 -8.49 -13.39
C LEU A 151 4.33 -9.75 -14.19
N ARG A 152 3.36 -10.46 -14.78
CA ARG A 152 3.57 -11.75 -15.45
C ARG A 152 4.50 -11.69 -16.66
N ASP A 153 4.46 -10.58 -17.40
CA ASP A 153 5.20 -10.39 -18.65
C ASP A 153 6.63 -9.85 -18.39
N GLN A 154 7.03 -9.77 -17.13
CA GLN A 154 8.36 -9.33 -16.72
C GLN A 154 9.26 -10.53 -16.44
N VAL A 155 10.57 -10.37 -16.60
CA VAL A 155 11.54 -11.39 -16.20
C VAL A 155 11.40 -11.64 -14.69
N PRO A 156 11.11 -12.88 -14.25
CA PRO A 156 10.88 -13.16 -12.84
C PRO A 156 12.13 -12.84 -12.01
N THR A 157 11.94 -12.06 -10.95
CA THR A 157 13.01 -11.77 -9.97
C THR A 157 12.63 -12.31 -8.58
N VAL A 158 13.62 -12.40 -7.69
CA VAL A 158 13.37 -12.73 -6.27
C VAL A 158 12.35 -11.76 -5.65
N LEU A 159 12.36 -10.49 -6.06
CA LEU A 159 11.41 -9.50 -5.56
C LEU A 159 9.98 -9.79 -6.02
N ASN A 160 9.77 -10.36 -7.22
CA ASN A 160 8.45 -10.83 -7.67
C ASN A 160 7.96 -11.99 -6.79
N ALA A 161 8.83 -12.95 -6.48
CA ALA A 161 8.49 -14.06 -5.60
C ALA A 161 8.12 -13.59 -4.18
N ILE A 162 8.86 -12.60 -3.64
CA ILE A 162 8.55 -11.94 -2.37
C ILE A 162 7.18 -11.25 -2.43
N ALA A 163 6.93 -10.43 -3.46
CA ALA A 163 5.66 -9.73 -3.63
C ALA A 163 4.46 -10.70 -3.68
N ILE A 164 4.59 -11.79 -4.44
CA ILE A 164 3.57 -12.84 -4.54
C ILE A 164 3.36 -13.53 -3.19
N GLY A 165 4.43 -14.01 -2.55
CA GLY A 165 4.35 -14.74 -1.29
C GLY A 165 3.71 -13.91 -0.17
N LEU A 166 4.13 -12.64 -0.05
CA LEU A 166 3.54 -11.70 0.91
C LEU A 166 2.07 -11.41 0.60
N SER A 167 1.70 -11.21 -0.67
CA SER A 167 0.31 -10.98 -1.06
C SER A 167 -0.60 -12.18 -0.77
N ILE A 168 -0.11 -13.40 -0.98
CA ILE A 168 -0.82 -14.64 -0.64
C ILE A 168 -1.02 -14.71 0.87
N ALA A 169 0.06 -14.57 1.64
CA ALA A 169 0.00 -14.66 3.10
C ALA A 169 -0.87 -13.56 3.71
N ALA A 170 -0.86 -12.34 3.17
CA ALA A 170 -1.77 -11.28 3.57
C ALA A 170 -3.24 -11.63 3.28
N SER A 171 -3.52 -12.17 2.08
CA SER A 171 -4.88 -12.57 1.68
C SER A 171 -5.42 -13.74 2.50
N CYS A 172 -4.59 -14.75 2.75
CA CYS A 172 -4.92 -15.85 3.67
C CYS A 172 -5.11 -15.32 5.10
N GLY A 173 -4.25 -14.40 5.54
CA GLY A 173 -4.37 -13.70 6.82
C GLY A 173 -5.73 -13.03 6.99
N TRP A 174 -6.23 -12.34 5.96
CA TRP A 174 -7.58 -11.75 5.96
C TRP A 174 -8.69 -12.82 6.09
N VAL A 175 -8.63 -13.90 5.32
CA VAL A 175 -9.63 -14.99 5.42
C VAL A 175 -9.68 -15.55 6.84
N VAL A 176 -8.52 -15.80 7.45
CA VAL A 176 -8.45 -16.30 8.83
C VAL A 176 -8.92 -15.22 9.82
N HIS A 177 -8.51 -13.96 9.65
CA HIS A 177 -8.96 -12.84 10.49
C HIS A 177 -10.48 -12.70 10.50
N ALA A 178 -11.13 -12.85 9.34
CA ALA A 178 -12.59 -12.79 9.20
C ALA A 178 -13.33 -13.88 9.99
N THR A 179 -12.65 -14.98 10.38
CA THR A 179 -13.23 -16.03 11.24
C THR A 179 -13.11 -15.75 12.73
N ASN A 180 -12.40 -14.70 13.14
CA ASN A 180 -12.25 -14.24 14.53
C ASN A 180 -11.80 -15.35 15.52
N ILE A 181 -10.71 -16.05 15.19
CA ILE A 181 -10.16 -17.11 16.05
C ILE A 181 -9.48 -16.50 17.28
N GLU A 182 -10.15 -16.53 18.43
CA GLU A 182 -9.75 -15.83 19.66
C GLU A 182 -8.31 -16.07 20.13
N PRO A 183 -7.74 -17.30 20.10
CA PRO A 183 -6.38 -17.53 20.59
C PRO A 183 -5.28 -16.79 19.81
N VAL A 184 -5.53 -16.42 18.55
CA VAL A 184 -4.51 -15.89 17.63
C VAL A 184 -4.98 -14.68 16.82
N ARG A 185 -6.13 -14.08 17.14
CA ARG A 185 -6.74 -12.99 16.35
C ARG A 185 -5.83 -11.77 16.19
N GLY A 186 -4.96 -11.50 17.16
CA GLY A 186 -3.95 -10.45 17.08
C GLY A 186 -2.83 -10.79 16.10
N LEU A 187 -2.33 -12.01 16.19
CA LEU A 187 -1.30 -12.52 15.28
C LEU A 187 -1.81 -12.53 13.83
N THR A 188 -3.04 -12.99 13.59
CA THR A 188 -3.61 -13.07 12.24
C THR A 188 -3.80 -11.69 11.62
N GLN A 189 -4.27 -10.70 12.39
CA GLN A 189 -4.37 -9.31 11.93
C GLN A 189 -3.00 -8.74 11.58
N ARG A 190 -1.97 -8.98 12.41
CA ARG A 190 -0.60 -8.53 12.14
C ARG A 190 -0.03 -9.12 10.86
N VAL A 191 -0.21 -10.42 10.65
CA VAL A 191 0.22 -11.09 9.41
C VAL A 191 -0.49 -10.46 8.22
N MET A 192 -1.81 -10.33 8.26
CA MET A 192 -2.61 -9.72 7.21
C MET A 192 -2.12 -8.30 6.86
N GLU A 193 -1.99 -7.43 7.87
CA GLU A 193 -1.65 -6.02 7.72
C GLU A 193 -0.18 -5.82 7.32
N SER A 194 0.76 -6.37 8.09
CA SER A 194 2.19 -6.18 7.82
C SER A 194 2.59 -6.78 6.47
N PHE A 195 2.07 -7.95 6.11
CA PHE A 195 2.46 -8.60 4.87
C PHE A 195 1.81 -7.90 3.67
N TYR A 196 0.61 -7.34 3.82
CA TYR A 196 0.00 -6.48 2.81
C TYR A 196 0.88 -5.26 2.53
N LEU A 197 1.30 -4.53 3.56
CA LEU A 197 2.14 -3.35 3.40
C LEU A 197 3.50 -3.70 2.79
N LEU A 198 4.12 -4.80 3.23
CA LEU A 198 5.38 -5.27 2.63
C LEU A 198 5.22 -5.72 1.17
N ALA A 199 4.10 -6.35 0.82
CA ALA A 199 3.78 -6.70 -0.58
C ALA A 199 3.64 -5.45 -1.43
N LEU A 200 2.91 -4.44 -0.94
CA LEU A 200 2.73 -3.15 -1.60
C LEU A 200 4.09 -2.48 -1.89
N ILE A 201 5.03 -2.53 -0.93
CA ILE A 201 6.39 -2.02 -1.08
C ILE A 201 7.16 -2.76 -2.16
N ALA A 202 7.14 -4.10 -2.12
CA ALA A 202 7.80 -4.92 -3.13
C ALA A 202 7.26 -4.60 -4.53
N ILE A 203 5.93 -4.49 -4.69
CA ILE A 203 5.28 -4.11 -5.93
C ILE A 203 5.72 -2.70 -6.37
N ALA A 204 5.75 -1.71 -5.47
CA ALA A 204 6.18 -0.35 -5.78
C ALA A 204 7.57 -0.31 -6.41
N LEU A 205 8.50 -1.09 -5.87
CA LEU A 205 9.88 -1.20 -6.34
C LEU A 205 9.97 -1.89 -7.70
N ILE A 206 9.16 -2.93 -7.94
CA ILE A 206 9.08 -3.60 -9.24
C ILE A 206 8.52 -2.64 -10.29
N LEU A 207 7.36 -2.01 -10.03
CA LEU A 207 6.71 -1.09 -10.96
C LEU A 207 7.63 0.08 -11.35
N ARG A 208 8.36 0.64 -10.38
CA ARG A 208 9.36 1.69 -10.64
C ARG A 208 10.44 1.22 -11.61
N ARG A 209 11.03 0.05 -11.37
CA ARG A 209 12.07 -0.52 -12.23
C ARG A 209 11.53 -0.75 -13.64
N SER A 210 10.35 -1.34 -13.77
CA SER A 210 9.77 -1.69 -15.06
C SER A 210 9.29 -0.47 -15.85
N LYS A 211 8.89 0.61 -15.17
CA LYS A 211 8.64 1.90 -15.83
C LYS A 211 9.92 2.52 -16.34
N HIS A 212 10.98 2.54 -15.53
CA HIS A 212 12.29 3.07 -15.92
C HIS A 212 12.87 2.32 -17.14
N SER A 213 12.79 0.99 -17.16
CA SER A 213 13.27 0.20 -18.31
C SER A 213 12.51 0.53 -19.60
N ARG A 214 11.17 0.62 -19.55
CA ARG A 214 10.35 0.96 -20.72
C ARG A 214 10.67 2.35 -21.30
N ASP A 215 10.84 3.34 -20.43
CA ASP A 215 11.13 4.71 -20.85
C ASP A 215 12.57 4.83 -21.41
N SER A 216 13.51 3.98 -20.97
CA SER A 216 14.88 3.96 -21.50
C SER A 216 15.00 3.32 -22.89
N THR A 217 14.14 2.37 -23.23
CA THR A 217 14.14 1.68 -24.54
C THR A 217 13.41 2.44 -25.65
N GLN A 218 12.68 3.51 -25.31
CA GLN A 218 11.93 4.35 -26.27
C GLN A 218 12.66 5.64 -26.68
N ASN A 219 13.89 5.86 -26.20
CA ASN A 219 14.78 6.97 -26.61
C ASN A 219 15.93 6.47 -27.48
#